data_AF-A0A7C3RA30-F1
#
_entry.id   AF-A0A7C3RA30-F1
#
_cell.length_a   1.000
_cell.length_b   1.000
_cell.length_c   1.000
_cell.angle_alpha   90.00
_cell.angle_beta   90.00
_cell.angle_gamma   90.00
#
_symmetry.space_group_name_H-M   'P 1'
#
loop_
_entity.id
_entity.type
_entity.pdbx_description
1 polymer ?
#
loop_
_entity_poly.entity_id
_entity_poly.type
_entity_poly.pdbx_seq_one_letter_code
_entity_poly.pdbx_strand_id
1 'polypeptide(L)'
;MVCLYIIFCWAGETTIITGIKNRVLSARILTSGKKLRTKQENGKLIITGLPVRPPDKYGTVIKLELDGRSEASDYSKISLV
;
A
#
# COMPACT_ATOMS: atom_id res chain seq x y z
N MET A 1 -3.46 -12.16 -7.16
CA MET A 1 -2.74 -11.43 -8.24
C MET A 1 -1.73 -10.46 -7.63
N VAL A 2 -0.74 -9.96 -8.37
CA VAL A 2 0.26 -9.01 -7.86
C VAL A 2 -0.05 -7.60 -8.36
N CYS A 3 0.03 -6.61 -7.46
CA CYS A 3 -0.07 -5.18 -7.76
C CYS A 3 1.16 -4.45 -7.20
N LEU A 4 1.69 -3.49 -7.95
CA LEU A 4 2.85 -2.69 -7.54
C LEU A 4 2.41 -1.27 -7.24
N TYR A 5 2.82 -0.75 -6.08
CA TYR A 5 2.52 0.62 -5.66
C TYR A 5 3.82 1.38 -5.41
N ILE A 6 3.96 2.57 -5.97
CA ILE A 6 5.17 3.39 -5.85
C ILE A 6 4.90 4.54 -4.88
N ILE A 7 5.75 4.68 -3.87
CA ILE A 7 5.74 5.81 -2.93
C ILE A 7 6.80 6.80 -3.37
N PHE A 8 6.37 7.99 -3.80
CA PHE A 8 7.25 9.13 -4.09
C PHE A 8 7.48 10.02 -2.88
N CYS A 9 6.42 10.31 -2.11
CA CYS A 9 6.52 11.14 -0.91
C CYS A 9 6.57 10.25 0.34
N TRP A 10 7.74 10.17 0.96
CA TRP A 10 7.96 9.34 2.14
C TRP A 10 7.51 10.07 3.41
N ALA A 11 6.39 9.63 3.99
CA ALA A 11 5.83 10.22 5.21
C ALA A 11 6.41 9.63 6.52
N GLY A 12 7.26 8.60 6.44
CA GLY A 12 7.83 7.89 7.59
C GLY A 12 7.32 6.45 7.71
N GLU A 13 6.91 6.05 8.92
CA GLU A 13 6.65 4.62 9.23
C GLU A 13 5.28 4.09 8.78
N THR A 14 4.39 4.98 8.35
CA THR A 14 3.02 4.67 7.95
C THR A 14 2.66 5.36 6.64
N THR A 15 1.95 4.67 5.77
CA THR A 15 1.35 5.24 4.56
C THR A 15 -0.08 4.74 4.39
N ILE A 16 -0.91 5.52 3.70
CA ILE A 16 -2.30 5.20 3.43
C ILE A 16 -2.48 5.20 1.91
N ILE A 17 -3.06 4.12 1.40
CA ILE A 17 -3.40 3.95 -0.02
C ILE A 17 -4.91 3.85 -0.13
N THR A 18 -5.50 4.58 -1.07
CA THR A 18 -6.92 4.52 -1.38
C THR A 18 -7.15 4.02 -2.80
N GLY A 19 -8.36 3.56 -3.10
CA GLY A 19 -8.72 3.12 -4.46
C GLY A 19 -8.44 1.65 -4.76
N ILE A 20 -7.97 0.85 -3.79
CA ILE A 20 -7.83 -0.61 -3.95
C ILE A 20 -9.11 -1.26 -3.43
N LYS A 21 -9.94 -1.79 -4.34
CA LYS A 21 -11.19 -2.50 -3.97
C LYS A 21 -10.91 -3.90 -3.42
N ASN A 22 -9.91 -4.58 -3.96
CA ASN A 22 -9.58 -5.94 -3.56
C ASN A 22 -9.10 -6.03 -2.12
N ARG A 23 -9.33 -7.20 -1.52
CA ARG A 23 -8.67 -7.58 -0.28
C ARG A 23 -7.16 -7.72 -0.52
N VAL A 24 -6.36 -7.07 0.31
CA VAL A 24 -4.90 -7.22 0.33
C VAL A 24 -4.54 -8.38 1.25
N LEU A 25 -3.89 -9.40 0.69
CA LEU A 25 -3.43 -10.59 1.39
C LEU A 25 -2.08 -10.38 2.06
N SER A 26 -1.18 -9.65 1.38
CA SER A 26 0.15 -9.34 1.90
C SER A 26 0.72 -8.07 1.28
N ALA A 27 1.63 -7.40 2.00
CA ALA A 27 2.42 -6.30 1.49
C ALA A 27 3.89 -6.48 1.88
N ARG A 28 4.80 -6.14 0.97
CA ARG A 28 6.24 -6.12 1.24
C ARG A 28 6.96 -5.06 0.43
N ILE A 29 8.05 -4.54 0.97
CA ILE A 29 8.98 -3.69 0.22
C ILE A 29 9.65 -4.56 -0.86
N LEU A 30 9.62 -4.13 -2.11
CA LEU A 30 10.10 -4.94 -3.23
C LEU A 30 11.61 -5.20 -3.15
N THR A 31 12.40 -4.18 -2.79
CA THR A 31 13.86 -4.23 -2.76
C THR A 31 14.42 -5.05 -1.59
N SER A 32 13.91 -4.83 -0.37
CA SER A 32 14.38 -5.55 0.82
C SER A 32 13.63 -6.85 1.10
N GLY A 33 12.47 -7.07 0.48
CA GLY A 33 11.56 -8.18 0.82
C GLY A 33 10.89 -8.04 2.19
N LYS A 34 11.13 -6.94 2.94
CA LYS A 34 10.57 -6.71 4.27
C LYS A 34 9.05 -6.76 4.23
N LYS A 35 8.44 -7.66 4.99
CA LYS A 35 6.98 -7.72 5.18
C LYS A 35 6.49 -6.49 5.94
N LEU A 36 5.38 -5.94 5.47
CA LEU A 36 4.72 -4.80 6.08
C LEU A 36 3.39 -5.24 6.69
N ARG A 37 2.92 -4.52 7.70
CA ARG A 37 1.60 -4.75 8.28
C ARG A 37 0.57 -3.96 7.51
N THR A 38 -0.57 -4.59 7.20
CA THR A 38 -1.65 -3.99 6.43
C THR A 38 -2.95 -4.06 7.20
N LYS A 39 -3.73 -2.99 7.17
CA LYS A 39 -5.09 -2.93 7.69
C LYS A 39 -5.96 -2.25 6.64
N GLN A 40 -7.08 -2.87 6.25
CA GLN A 40 -8.05 -2.26 5.34
C GLN A 40 -9.28 -1.83 6.13
N GLU A 41 -9.59 -0.54 6.12
CA GLU A 41 -10.77 0.04 6.79
C GLU A 41 -11.32 1.20 5.95
N ASN A 42 -12.64 1.29 5.82
CA ASN A 42 -13.34 2.40 5.15
C ASN A 42 -12.77 2.76 3.75
N GLY A 43 -12.40 1.75 2.95
CA GLY A 43 -11.82 1.95 1.60
C GLY A 43 -10.36 2.44 1.59
N LYS A 44 -9.70 2.47 2.76
CA LYS A 44 -8.30 2.84 2.95
C LYS A 44 -7.49 1.59 3.31
N LEU A 45 -6.37 1.40 2.62
CA LEU A 45 -5.33 0.45 2.99
C LEU A 45 -4.25 1.20 3.78
N ILE A 46 -4.22 0.95 5.08
CA ILE A 46 -3.22 1.49 5.99
C ILE A 46 -2.06 0.50 6.04
N ILE A 47 -0.86 0.96 5.71
CA ILE A 47 0.36 0.17 5.74
C ILE A 47 1.27 0.73 6.83
N THR A 48 1.71 -0.12 7.76
CA THR A 48 2.59 0.24 8.88
C THR A 48 3.85 -0.63 8.91
N GLY A 49 4.89 -0.16 9.61
CA GLY A 49 6.18 -0.85 9.72
C GLY A 49 7.17 -0.51 8.60
N LEU A 50 6.90 0.58 7.88
CA LEU A 50 7.86 1.16 6.94
C LEU A 50 9.09 1.67 7.72
N PRO A 51 10.28 1.66 7.12
CA PRO A 51 11.45 2.29 7.72
C PRO A 51 11.28 3.81 7.85
N VAL A 52 11.97 4.41 8.82
CA VAL A 52 11.95 5.86 9.06
C VAL A 52 12.40 6.65 7.81
N ARG A 53 13.37 6.12 7.06
CA ARG A 53 13.88 6.69 5.81
C ARG A 53 13.52 5.81 4.62
N PRO A 54 13.27 6.39 3.43
CA PRO A 54 12.99 5.61 2.24
C PRO A 54 14.19 4.71 1.90
N PRO A 55 13.98 3.40 1.64
CA PRO A 55 15.06 2.51 1.23
C PRO A 55 15.58 2.78 -0.18
N ASP A 56 14.72 3.31 -1.06
CA ASP A 56 15.04 3.58 -2.47
C ASP A 56 15.15 5.08 -2.73
N LYS A 57 16.15 5.50 -3.51
CA LYS A 57 16.49 6.92 -3.76
C LYS A 57 15.40 7.71 -4.49
N TYR A 58 14.70 7.07 -5.44
CA TYR A 58 13.76 7.76 -6.35
C TYR A 58 12.30 7.48 -6.04
N GLY A 59 12.01 6.30 -5.51
CA GLY A 59 10.66 5.88 -5.21
C GLY A 59 10.70 4.44 -4.72
N THR A 60 10.11 4.22 -3.55
CA THR A 60 10.07 2.87 -2.96
C THR A 60 8.86 2.12 -3.50
N VAL A 61 9.08 0.90 -3.97
CA VAL A 61 8.00 0.06 -4.51
C VAL A 61 7.53 -0.92 -3.44
N ILE A 62 6.22 -0.92 -3.18
CA ILE A 62 5.54 -1.92 -2.37
C ILE A 62 4.87 -2.92 -3.31
N LYS A 63 5.20 -4.20 -3.12
CA LYS A 63 4.47 -5.30 -3.74
C LYS A 63 3.28 -5.65 -2.86
N LEU A 64 2.08 -5.59 -3.44
CA LEU A 64 0.83 -6.02 -2.84
C LEU A 64 0.37 -7.33 -3.48
N GLU A 65 -0.04 -8.27 -2.65
CA GLU A 65 -0.73 -9.48 -3.10
C GLU A 65 -2.22 -9.29 -2.88
N LEU A 66 -2.98 -9.31 -3.97
CA LEU A 66 -4.42 -9.07 -3.97
C LEU A 66 -5.17 -10.39 -4.13
N ASP A 67 -6.32 -10.48 -3.48
CA ASP A 67 -7.30 -11.52 -3.72
C ASP A 67 -8.06 -11.23 -5.03
N GLY A 68 -7.89 -12.10 -6.03
CA GLY A 68 -8.46 -11.92 -7.37
C GLY A 68 -7.74 -10.90 -8.26
N ARG A 69 -8.43 -10.47 -9.32
CA ARG A 69 -7.95 -9.51 -10.32
C ARG A 69 -8.09 -8.08 -9.77
N SER A 70 -7.12 -7.22 -10.06
CA SER A 70 -7.08 -5.84 -9.58
C SER A 70 -8.28 -5.04 -10.08
N GLU A 71 -9.03 -4.48 -9.14
CA GLU A 71 -10.18 -3.62 -9.35
C GLU A 71 -9.98 -2.30 -8.59
N ALA A 72 -10.26 -1.19 -9.27
CA ALA A 72 -10.25 0.11 -8.64
C ALA A 72 -11.54 0.32 -7.82
N SER A 73 -11.40 0.95 -6.64
CA SER A 73 -12.54 1.45 -5.89
C SER A 73 -12.89 2.86 -6.38
N ASP A 74 -14.18 3.15 -6.40
CA ASP A 74 -14.70 4.48 -6.70
C ASP A 74 -14.31 5.46 -5.58
N TYR A 75 -13.50 6.46 -5.91
CA TYR A 75 -12.98 7.45 -4.96
C TYR A 75 -14.08 8.34 -4.38
N SER A 76 -15.18 8.56 -5.11
CA SER A 76 -16.30 9.39 -4.65
C SER A 76 -17.02 8.80 -3.43
N LYS A 77 -16.78 7.54 -3.11
CA LYS A 77 -17.41 6.81 -2.00
C LYS A 77 -16.50 6.65 -0.78
N ILE A 78 -15.27 7.15 -0.84
CA ILE A 78 -14.29 7.00 0.25
C ILE A 78 -14.43 8.21 1.18
N SER A 79 -14.78 7.97 2.45
CA SER A 79 -14.82 9.03 3.47
C SER A 79 -13.41 9.59 3.70
N LEU A 80 -13.19 10.85 3.33
CA LEU A 80 -11.94 11.57 3.58
C LEU A 80 -11.81 12.08 5.01
N VAL A 81 -12.90 11.99 5.77
CA VAL A 81 -13.05 12.37 7.18
C VAL A 81 -13.34 11.14 8.02
#